data_AF-A0A944SL23-F1
#
_entry.id   AF-A0A944SL23-F1
#
_cell.length_a   1.000
_cell.length_b   1.000
_cell.length_c   1.000
_cell.angle_alpha   90.00
_cell.angle_beta   90.00
_cell.angle_gamma   90.00
#
_symmetry.space_group_name_H-M   'P 1'
#
loop_
_entity.id
_entity.type
_entity.pdbx_description
1 polymer ?
#
loop_
_entity_poly.entity_id
_entity_poly.type
_entity_poly.pdbx_seq_one_letter_code
_entity_poly.pdbx_strand_id
1 'polypeptide(L)'
;MLKKYKKHIFRLVGLVLLFFLFVVINQSLVEIDFIRDVAQDSGYIGIFLLSALSGFNILVPVPIIGFFPFFTEIGLHPVYVILIISVGMSCGDTLGFLIGRFTKTVMTDKSHTFMRRIEKLREKNIWLLSTFLFLYASVVPLPNELVVIPASFLGIRFFRVMIPVFFGNLTFNILAAFGLFHIFQLF
;
A
#
# COMPACT_ATOMS: atom_id res chain seq x y z
N MET A 1 -14.45 35.17 -8.00
CA MET A 1 -13.78 33.90 -8.35
C MET A 1 -13.65 32.89 -7.19
N LEU A 2 -13.56 33.33 -5.92
CA LEU A 2 -13.41 32.43 -4.75
C LEU A 2 -14.56 31.45 -4.46
N LYS A 3 -15.82 31.78 -4.78
CA LYS A 3 -16.99 30.90 -4.53
C LYS A 3 -16.95 29.57 -5.30
N LYS A 4 -16.35 29.54 -6.50
CA LYS A 4 -16.27 28.35 -7.34
C LYS A 4 -15.32 27.30 -6.74
N TYR A 5 -14.17 27.75 -6.23
CA TYR A 5 -13.20 26.88 -5.54
C TYR A 5 -13.70 26.38 -4.19
N LYS A 6 -14.46 27.18 -3.43
CA LYS A 6 -15.02 26.78 -2.13
C LYS A 6 -15.92 25.54 -2.24
N LYS A 7 -16.68 25.39 -3.32
CA LYS A 7 -17.54 24.22 -3.59
C LYS A 7 -16.71 22.96 -3.92
N HIS A 8 -15.61 23.10 -4.66
CA HIS A 8 -14.71 21.98 -4.96
C HIS A 8 -13.93 21.54 -3.71
N ILE A 9 -13.45 22.49 -2.91
CA ILE A 9 -12.79 22.22 -1.62
C ILE A 9 -13.73 21.51 -0.67
N PHE A 10 -14.98 21.96 -0.53
CA PHE A 10 -15.96 21.32 0.34
C PHE A 10 -16.30 19.88 -0.08
N ARG A 11 -16.38 19.61 -1.40
CA ARG A 11 -16.53 18.24 -1.92
C ARG A 11 -15.30 17.37 -1.64
N LEU A 12 -14.11 17.93 -1.77
CA LEU A 12 -12.85 17.23 -1.49
C LEU A 12 -12.74 16.88 0.00
N VAL A 13 -13.04 17.84 0.88
CA VAL A 13 -13.09 17.63 2.34
C VAL A 13 -14.14 16.58 2.70
N GLY A 14 -15.32 16.64 2.08
CA GLY A 14 -16.37 15.63 2.28
C GLY A 14 -15.94 14.22 1.83
N LEU A 15 -15.24 14.10 0.70
CA LEU A 15 -14.71 12.82 0.21
C LEU A 15 -13.62 12.27 1.14
N VAL A 16 -12.72 13.14 1.62
CA VAL A 16 -11.66 12.74 2.58
C VAL A 16 -12.27 12.29 3.90
N LEU A 17 -13.28 13.00 4.42
CA LEU A 17 -13.99 12.59 5.63
C LEU A 17 -14.76 11.27 5.46
N LEU A 18 -15.37 11.05 4.29
CA LEU A 18 -16.10 9.82 4.00
C LEU A 18 -15.16 8.63 3.84
N PHE A 19 -13.98 8.84 3.23
CA PHE A 19 -12.91 7.85 3.19
C PHE A 19 -12.40 7.53 4.59
N PHE A 20 -12.17 8.55 5.43
CA PHE A 20 -11.75 8.38 6.81
C PHE A 20 -12.79 7.61 7.64
N LEU A 21 -14.08 7.91 7.46
CA LEU A 21 -15.18 7.18 8.09
C LEU A 21 -15.21 5.71 7.64
N PHE A 22 -15.05 5.45 6.33
CA PHE A 22 -14.97 4.10 5.79
C PHE A 22 -13.80 3.30 6.37
N VAL A 23 -12.65 3.94 6.58
CA VAL A 23 -11.46 3.36 7.23
C VAL A 23 -11.77 3.00 8.69
N VAL A 24 -12.36 3.91 9.46
CA VAL A 24 -12.71 3.68 10.87
C VAL A 24 -13.75 2.56 11.03
N ILE A 25 -14.76 2.54 10.15
CA ILE A 25 -15.78 1.47 10.15
C ILE A 25 -15.16 0.13 9.78
N ASN A 26 -14.28 0.06 8.77
CA ASN A 26 -13.60 -1.19 8.41
C ASN A 26 -12.67 -1.69 9.51
N GLN A 27 -11.92 -0.79 10.17
CA GLN A 27 -11.10 -1.17 11.32
C GLN A 27 -11.92 -1.71 12.49
N SER A 28 -13.17 -1.28 12.62
CA SER A 28 -14.10 -1.78 13.64
C SER A 28 -14.75 -3.11 13.25
N LEU A 29 -14.72 -3.50 11.96
CA LEU A 29 -15.36 -4.71 11.41
C LEU A 29 -14.38 -5.88 11.21
N VAL A 30 -13.08 -5.60 11.02
CA VAL A 30 -12.07 -6.67 11.03
C VAL A 30 -11.76 -7.02 12.49
N GLU A 31 -12.43 -8.06 12.98
CA GLU A 31 -12.24 -8.55 14.34
C GLU A 31 -10.78 -8.98 14.53
N ILE A 32 -10.14 -8.47 15.59
CA ILE A 32 -8.78 -8.86 15.99
C ILE A 32 -8.66 -10.38 16.11
N ASP A 33 -9.73 -11.01 16.58
CA ASP A 33 -9.84 -12.46 16.75
C ASP A 33 -9.78 -13.19 15.40
N PHE A 34 -10.42 -12.67 14.34
CA PHE A 34 -10.32 -13.26 13.00
C PHE A 34 -8.88 -13.33 12.49
N ILE A 35 -8.10 -12.26 12.67
CA ILE A 35 -6.68 -12.24 12.25
C ILE A 35 -5.86 -13.25 13.06
N ARG A 36 -6.15 -13.35 14.37
CA ARG A 36 -5.46 -14.27 15.27
C ARG A 36 -5.77 -15.72 14.94
N ASP A 37 -7.05 -16.06 14.78
CA ASP A 37 -7.54 -17.40 14.44
C ASP A 37 -6.94 -17.87 13.11
N VAL A 38 -7.02 -17.03 12.06
CA VAL A 38 -6.43 -17.35 10.75
C VAL A 38 -4.91 -17.57 10.84
N ALA A 39 -4.20 -16.76 11.63
CA ALA A 39 -2.77 -16.92 11.80
C ALA A 39 -2.39 -18.15 12.65
N GLN A 40 -3.19 -18.50 13.66
CA GLN A 40 -2.99 -19.70 14.47
C GLN A 40 -3.25 -20.97 13.66
N ASP A 41 -4.34 -21.00 12.90
CA ASP A 41 -4.75 -22.20 12.16
C ASP A 41 -3.93 -22.40 10.87
N SER A 42 -3.55 -21.31 10.19
CA SER A 42 -2.93 -21.36 8.87
C SER A 42 -1.47 -20.89 8.82
N GLY A 43 -0.94 -20.38 9.93
CA GLY A 43 0.44 -19.91 10.04
C GLY A 43 0.83 -18.92 8.95
N TYR A 44 1.96 -19.20 8.29
CA TYR A 44 2.52 -18.39 7.21
C TYR A 44 1.56 -18.16 6.02
N ILE A 45 0.74 -19.15 5.66
CA ILE A 45 -0.20 -19.03 4.54
C ILE A 45 -1.33 -18.07 4.91
N GLY A 46 -1.84 -18.15 6.14
CA GLY A 46 -2.83 -17.21 6.66
C GLY A 46 -2.29 -15.78 6.62
N ILE A 47 -1.07 -15.56 7.12
CA ILE A 47 -0.42 -14.25 7.11
C ILE A 47 -0.22 -13.72 5.68
N PHE A 48 0.17 -14.58 4.73
CA PHE A 48 0.28 -14.19 3.32
C PHE A 48 -1.05 -13.71 2.75
N LEU A 49 -2.14 -14.46 2.96
CA LEU A 49 -3.46 -14.11 2.44
C LEU A 49 -3.99 -12.83 3.08
N LEU A 50 -3.87 -12.72 4.40
CA LEU A 50 -4.26 -11.52 5.14
C LEU A 50 -3.49 -10.29 4.65
N SER A 51 -2.17 -10.40 4.48
CA SER A 51 -1.33 -9.30 3.98
C SER A 51 -1.55 -8.97 2.50
N ALA A 52 -1.96 -9.94 1.68
CA ALA A 52 -2.36 -9.69 0.30
C ALA A 52 -3.68 -8.93 0.20
N LEU A 53 -4.65 -9.29 1.04
CA LEU A 53 -5.93 -8.60 1.11
C LEU A 53 -5.77 -7.19 1.70
N SER A 54 -5.01 -7.06 2.79
CA SER A 54 -4.75 -5.78 3.44
C SER A 54 -3.78 -4.89 2.66
N GLY A 55 -2.95 -5.49 1.80
CA GLY A 55 -2.02 -4.77 0.94
C GLY A 55 -2.72 -3.77 0.03
N PHE A 56 -4.00 -3.99 -0.27
CA PHE A 56 -4.84 -2.99 -0.92
C PHE A 56 -5.45 -2.01 0.10
N ASN A 57 -4.61 -1.13 0.63
CA ASN A 57 -4.87 -0.30 1.82
C ASN A 57 -6.05 0.66 1.66
N ILE A 58 -6.44 1.00 0.42
CA ILE A 58 -7.64 1.81 0.14
C ILE A 58 -8.92 1.07 0.52
N LEU A 59 -8.98 -0.25 0.34
CA LEU A 59 -10.16 -1.05 0.72
C LEU A 59 -10.05 -1.59 2.14
N VAL A 60 -8.88 -2.10 2.52
CA VAL A 60 -8.66 -2.75 3.81
C VAL A 60 -7.45 -2.11 4.50
N PRO A 61 -7.65 -1.01 5.26
CA PRO A 61 -6.59 -0.24 5.90
C PRO A 61 -6.14 -0.89 7.22
N VAL A 62 -5.71 -2.15 7.15
CA VAL A 62 -5.29 -2.94 8.30
C VAL A 62 -3.81 -3.32 8.14
N PRO A 63 -2.89 -2.67 8.88
CA PRO A 63 -1.48 -3.00 8.80
C PRO A 63 -1.21 -4.34 9.51
N ILE A 64 -1.12 -5.44 8.75
CA ILE A 64 -0.88 -6.79 9.29
C ILE A 64 0.41 -6.89 10.11
N ILE A 65 1.41 -6.07 9.82
CA ILE A 65 2.64 -5.99 10.63
C ILE A 65 2.38 -5.58 12.08
N GLY A 66 1.26 -4.93 12.40
CA GLY A 66 0.87 -4.61 13.78
C GLY A 66 0.65 -5.85 14.66
N PHE A 67 0.38 -7.01 14.06
CA PHE A 67 0.20 -8.29 14.73
C PHE A 67 1.51 -9.08 14.87
N PHE A 68 2.64 -8.48 14.52
CA PHE A 68 3.95 -9.12 14.58
C PHE A 68 4.30 -9.77 15.93
N PRO A 69 4.09 -9.13 17.10
CA PRO A 69 4.37 -9.76 18.39
C PRO A 69 3.60 -11.07 18.59
N PHE A 70 2.31 -11.08 18.21
CA PHE A 70 1.48 -12.28 18.28
C PHE A 70 1.97 -13.38 17.35
N PHE A 71 2.37 -13.04 16.11
CA PHE A 71 2.94 -14.02 15.19
C PHE A 71 4.21 -14.68 15.74
N THR A 72 5.05 -13.91 16.46
CA THR A 72 6.23 -14.48 17.12
C THR A 72 5.88 -15.28 18.37
N GLU A 73 4.83 -14.91 19.09
CA GLU A 73 4.34 -15.62 20.30
C GLU A 73 3.83 -17.02 19.95
N ILE A 74 3.11 -17.17 18.83
CA ILE A 74 2.65 -18.48 18.33
C ILE A 74 3.79 -19.31 17.69
N GLY A 75 5.05 -18.86 17.80
CA GLY A 75 6.23 -19.62 17.41
C GLY A 75 6.70 -19.45 15.96
N LEU A 76 6.17 -18.47 15.20
CA LEU A 76 6.64 -18.21 13.84
C LEU A 76 7.97 -17.47 13.84
N HIS A 77 8.82 -17.81 12.87
CA HIS A 77 10.15 -17.22 12.75
C HIS A 77 10.05 -15.75 12.29
N PRO A 78 10.62 -14.79 13.04
CA PRO A 78 10.48 -13.34 12.78
C PRO A 78 10.80 -12.92 11.35
N VAL A 79 11.91 -13.42 10.80
CA VAL A 79 12.35 -13.05 9.45
C VAL A 79 11.36 -13.53 8.38
N TYR A 80 10.77 -14.72 8.56
CA TYR A 80 9.82 -15.26 7.58
C TYR A 80 8.49 -14.52 7.66
N VAL A 81 8.04 -14.16 8.85
CA VAL A 81 6.85 -13.30 9.03
C VAL A 81 7.01 -11.99 8.26
N ILE A 82 8.12 -11.27 8.45
CA ILE A 82 8.38 -10.00 7.78
C ILE A 82 8.42 -10.16 6.25
N LEU A 83 9.10 -11.19 5.75
CA LEU A 83 9.19 -11.47 4.32
C LEU A 83 7.81 -11.78 3.73
N ILE A 84 7.03 -12.64 4.39
CA ILE A 84 5.71 -13.06 3.93
C ILE A 84 4.74 -11.88 3.89
N ILE A 85 4.72 -11.04 4.94
CA ILE A 85 3.89 -9.83 4.96
C ILE A 85 4.29 -8.92 3.80
N SER A 86 5.59 -8.73 3.56
CA SER A 86 6.08 -7.85 2.50
C SER A 86 5.71 -8.37 1.10
N VAL A 87 5.80 -9.69 0.88
CA VAL A 87 5.39 -10.32 -0.39
C VAL A 87 3.88 -10.22 -0.58
N GLY A 88 3.10 -10.55 0.45
CA GLY A 88 1.64 -10.45 0.40
C GLY A 88 1.19 -9.02 0.10
N MET A 89 1.70 -8.03 0.82
CA MET A 89 1.37 -6.62 0.54
C MET A 89 1.68 -6.21 -0.90
N SER A 90 2.81 -6.65 -1.47
CA SER A 90 3.13 -6.39 -2.87
C SER A 90 2.20 -7.09 -3.88
N CYS A 91 1.58 -8.22 -3.51
CA CYS A 91 0.46 -8.78 -4.27
C CYS A 91 -0.77 -7.85 -4.23
N GLY A 92 -1.08 -7.24 -3.08
CA GLY A 92 -2.11 -6.21 -2.96
C GLY A 92 -1.80 -4.97 -3.82
N ASP A 93 -0.57 -4.46 -3.76
CA ASP A 93 -0.10 -3.32 -4.56
C ASP A 93 -0.23 -3.58 -6.08
N THR A 94 -0.09 -4.85 -6.49
CA THR A 94 -0.29 -5.27 -7.89
C THR A 94 -1.72 -4.99 -8.36
N LEU A 95 -2.74 -5.12 -7.50
CA LEU A 95 -4.12 -4.75 -7.84
C LEU A 95 -4.23 -3.25 -8.13
N GLY A 96 -3.65 -2.39 -7.29
CA GLY A 96 -3.57 -0.95 -7.53
C GLY A 96 -2.86 -0.63 -8.85
N PHE A 97 -1.75 -1.33 -9.12
CA PHE A 97 -1.04 -1.18 -10.39
C PHE A 97 -1.95 -1.52 -11.59
N LEU A 98 -2.66 -2.65 -11.54
CA LEU A 98 -3.57 -3.08 -12.60
C LEU A 98 -4.71 -2.09 -12.80
N ILE A 99 -5.31 -1.56 -11.72
CA ILE A 99 -6.37 -0.55 -11.79
C ILE A 99 -5.88 0.67 -12.58
N GLY A 100 -4.76 1.27 -12.18
CA GLY A 100 -4.24 2.45 -12.88
C GLY A 100 -3.85 2.14 -14.34
N ARG A 101 -3.37 0.92 -14.62
CA ARG A 101 -3.09 0.47 -15.99
C ARG A 101 -4.35 0.35 -16.84
N PHE A 102 -5.43 -0.20 -16.30
CA PHE A 102 -6.71 -0.31 -16.98
C PHE A 102 -7.34 1.06 -17.24
N THR A 103 -7.27 1.97 -16.27
CA THR A 103 -7.74 3.36 -16.44
C THR A 103 -7.03 4.05 -17.61
N LYS A 104 -5.72 3.79 -17.79
CA LYS A 104 -4.97 4.30 -18.94
C LYS A 104 -5.51 3.78 -20.28
N THR A 105 -5.82 2.49 -20.39
CA THR A 105 -6.32 1.89 -21.65
C THR A 105 -7.75 2.31 -22.00
N VAL A 106 -8.59 2.60 -21.01
CA VAL A 106 -9.98 3.01 -21.24
C VAL A 106 -10.10 4.50 -21.62
N MET A 107 -9.14 5.34 -21.24
CA MET A 107 -9.13 6.76 -21.65
C MET A 107 -8.65 6.91 -23.11
N THR A 108 -9.60 6.85 -24.06
CA THR A 108 -9.34 6.94 -25.50
C THR A 108 -9.01 8.37 -25.99
N ASP A 109 -7.99 8.45 -26.85
CA ASP A 109 -7.61 9.49 -27.83
C ASP A 109 -7.29 10.93 -27.42
N LYS A 110 -7.94 11.56 -26.44
CA LYS A 110 -7.67 12.99 -26.15
C LYS A 110 -6.33 13.27 -25.42
N SER A 111 -5.59 12.22 -25.06
CA SER A 111 -4.39 12.30 -24.21
C SER A 111 -3.07 11.98 -24.93
N HIS A 112 -3.06 11.75 -26.24
CA HIS A 112 -1.83 11.34 -26.96
C HIS A 112 -0.66 12.32 -26.80
N THR A 113 -0.92 13.62 -26.68
CA THR A 113 0.09 14.66 -26.45
C THR A 113 0.59 14.73 -25.01
N PHE A 114 -0.29 14.51 -24.02
CA PHE A 114 0.07 14.47 -22.60
C PHE A 114 0.83 13.18 -22.26
N MET A 115 0.34 12.03 -22.73
CA MET A 115 1.04 10.75 -22.63
C MET A 115 2.41 10.80 -23.30
N ARG A 116 2.56 11.41 -24.50
CA ARG A 116 3.87 11.59 -25.15
C ARG A 116 4.84 12.49 -24.37
N ARG A 117 4.34 13.55 -23.71
CA ARG A 117 5.18 14.40 -22.83
C ARG A 117 5.65 13.64 -21.60
N ILE A 118 4.78 12.82 -21.01
CA ILE A 118 5.13 11.98 -19.86
C ILE A 118 6.07 10.85 -20.27
N GLU A 119 5.92 10.28 -21.46
CA GLU A 119 6.88 9.30 -22.00
C GLU A 119 8.27 9.91 -22.24
N LYS A 120 8.37 11.18 -22.63
CA LYS A 120 9.67 11.88 -22.71
C LYS A 120 10.29 12.17 -21.34
N LEU A 121 9.47 12.48 -20.32
CA LEU A 121 9.92 12.61 -18.93
C LEU A 121 10.34 11.25 -18.32
N ARG A 122 9.70 10.15 -18.75
CA ARG A 122 9.97 8.76 -18.34
C ARG A 122 11.39 8.34 -18.65
N GLU A 123 11.99 8.82 -19.74
CA GLU A 123 13.32 8.38 -20.18
C GLU A 123 14.46 9.08 -19.45
N LYS A 124 14.25 10.30 -18.94
CA LYS A 124 15.34 11.08 -18.34
C LYS A 124 15.59 10.79 -16.86
N ASN A 125 14.55 10.44 -16.09
CA ASN A 125 14.64 10.34 -14.61
C ASN A 125 14.04 9.04 -14.04
N ILE A 126 14.23 7.89 -14.70
CA ILE A 126 13.70 6.60 -14.22
C ILE A 126 14.21 6.24 -12.82
N TRP A 127 15.46 6.59 -12.51
CA TRP A 127 16.08 6.30 -11.23
C TRP A 127 15.47 7.16 -10.11
N LEU A 128 15.22 8.44 -10.38
CA LEU A 128 14.58 9.35 -9.42
C LEU A 128 13.18 8.85 -9.02
N LEU A 129 12.41 8.33 -9.99
CA LEU A 129 11.10 7.76 -9.72
C LEU A 129 11.20 6.49 -8.85
N SER A 130 12.10 5.57 -9.18
CA SER A 130 12.30 4.35 -8.38
C SER A 130 12.72 4.70 -6.95
N THR A 131 13.64 5.66 -6.79
CA THR A 131 14.06 6.14 -5.46
C THR A 131 12.90 6.77 -4.70
N PHE A 132 12.08 7.60 -5.36
CA PHE A 132 10.89 8.18 -4.75
C PHE A 132 9.90 7.12 -4.29
N LEU A 133 9.60 6.12 -5.12
CA LEU A 133 8.68 5.03 -4.77
C LEU A 133 9.20 4.21 -3.59
N PHE A 134 10.50 3.89 -3.58
CA PHE A 134 11.13 3.19 -2.46
C PHE A 134 11.04 4.00 -1.16
N LEU A 135 11.43 5.28 -1.20
CA LEU A 135 11.38 6.15 -0.01
C LEU A 135 9.95 6.36 0.48
N TYR A 136 9.00 6.53 -0.44
CA TYR A 136 7.59 6.65 -0.07
C TYR A 136 7.13 5.39 0.67
N ALA A 137 7.31 4.21 0.08
CA ALA A 137 6.86 2.95 0.67
C ALA A 137 7.62 2.56 1.95
N SER A 138 8.83 3.08 2.18
CA SER A 138 9.65 2.72 3.35
C SER A 138 9.35 3.54 4.60
N VAL A 139 8.98 4.81 4.46
CA VAL A 139 8.82 5.70 5.62
C VAL A 139 7.46 6.40 5.71
N VAL A 140 6.67 6.40 4.64
CA VAL A 140 5.38 7.10 4.64
C VAL A 140 4.29 6.10 5.03
N PRO A 141 3.61 6.26 6.19
CA PRO A 141 2.55 5.36 6.64
C PRO A 141 1.23 5.69 5.93
N LEU A 142 1.26 5.76 4.61
CA LEU A 142 0.11 6.04 3.76
C LEU A 142 -0.07 4.93 2.72
N PRO A 143 -1.30 4.74 2.21
CA PRO A 143 -1.58 3.76 1.16
C PRO A 143 -0.63 3.92 -0.04
N ASN A 144 0.00 2.82 -0.46
CA ASN A 144 0.89 2.77 -1.62
C ASN A 144 0.16 3.09 -2.93
N GLU A 145 -1.15 2.86 -2.99
CA GLU A 145 -2.01 3.15 -4.14
C GLU A 145 -1.93 4.61 -4.56
N LEU A 146 -1.67 5.52 -3.63
CA LEU A 146 -1.50 6.95 -3.90
C LEU A 146 -0.33 7.24 -4.84
N VAL A 147 0.68 6.37 -4.90
CA VAL A 147 1.83 6.50 -5.81
C VAL A 147 1.82 5.43 -6.90
N VAL A 148 1.35 4.22 -6.60
CA VAL A 148 1.31 3.08 -7.53
C VAL A 148 0.27 3.30 -8.64
N ILE A 149 -0.95 3.75 -8.32
CA ILE A 149 -2.01 3.97 -9.31
C ILE A 149 -1.60 5.07 -10.30
N PRO A 150 -1.15 6.27 -9.86
CA PRO A 150 -0.65 7.28 -10.79
C PRO A 150 0.53 6.76 -11.61
N ALA A 151 1.51 6.08 -11.00
CA ALA A 151 2.66 5.56 -11.72
C ALA A 151 2.26 4.59 -12.86
N SER A 152 1.32 3.68 -12.60
CA SER A 152 0.84 2.73 -13.60
C SER A 152 -0.03 3.40 -14.67
N PHE A 153 -0.85 4.38 -14.28
CA PHE A 153 -1.64 5.22 -15.18
C PHE A 153 -0.75 6.03 -16.15
N LEU A 154 0.40 6.52 -15.68
CA LEU A 154 1.41 7.16 -16.52
C LEU A 154 2.13 6.18 -17.47
N GLY A 155 1.87 4.87 -17.33
CA GLY A 155 2.39 3.84 -18.21
C GLY A 155 3.78 3.34 -17.85
N ILE A 156 4.22 3.55 -16.61
CA ILE A 156 5.49 2.99 -16.12
C ILE A 156 5.39 1.44 -16.12
N ARG A 157 6.51 0.78 -16.40
CA ARG A 157 6.57 -0.69 -16.48
C ARG A 157 6.40 -1.30 -15.09
N PHE A 158 5.68 -2.42 -15.00
CA PHE A 158 5.37 -3.14 -13.76
C PHE A 158 6.56 -3.26 -12.79
N PHE A 159 7.66 -3.90 -13.23
CA PHE A 159 8.84 -4.11 -12.39
C PHE A 159 9.53 -2.82 -11.94
N ARG A 160 9.37 -1.71 -12.66
CA ARG A 160 9.95 -0.41 -12.25
C ARG A 160 9.17 0.24 -11.12
N VAL A 161 7.92 -0.17 -10.90
CA VAL A 161 7.11 0.28 -9.76
C VAL A 161 7.20 -0.73 -8.62
N MET A 162 6.99 -2.01 -8.93
CA MET A 162 6.86 -3.04 -7.91
C MET A 162 8.16 -3.39 -7.20
N ILE A 163 9.31 -3.38 -7.87
CA ILE A 163 10.59 -3.68 -7.20
C ILE A 163 10.90 -2.63 -6.13
N PRO A 164 10.89 -1.31 -6.43
CA PRO A 164 11.10 -0.30 -5.39
C PRO A 164 10.05 -0.34 -4.27
N VAL A 165 8.78 -0.53 -4.61
CA VAL A 165 7.69 -0.60 -3.61
C VAL A 165 7.85 -1.82 -2.71
N PHE A 166 8.19 -2.99 -3.26
CA PHE A 166 8.46 -4.20 -2.48
C PHE A 166 9.60 -3.99 -1.48
N PHE A 167 10.74 -3.44 -1.92
CA PHE A 167 11.85 -3.17 -1.01
C PHE A 167 11.54 -2.05 0.00
N GLY A 168 10.71 -1.09 -0.39
CA GLY A 168 10.19 -0.06 0.51
C GLY A 168 9.33 -0.69 1.61
N ASN A 169 8.33 -1.48 1.23
CA ASN A 169 7.47 -2.25 2.16
C ASN A 169 8.28 -3.16 3.07
N LEU A 170 9.29 -3.86 2.54
CA LEU A 170 10.18 -4.70 3.32
C LEU A 170 10.94 -3.87 4.37
N THR A 171 11.46 -2.71 3.98
CA THR A 171 12.14 -1.78 4.89
C THR A 171 11.19 -1.27 5.97
N PHE A 172 9.98 -0.84 5.58
CA PHE A 172 8.94 -0.41 6.51
C PHE A 172 8.58 -1.50 7.52
N ASN A 173 8.36 -2.74 7.05
CA ASN A 173 8.02 -3.86 7.91
C ASN A 173 9.15 -4.26 8.86
N ILE A 174 10.40 -4.18 8.41
CA ILE A 174 11.58 -4.38 9.27
C ILE A 174 11.58 -3.33 10.39
N LEU A 175 11.48 -2.05 10.03
CA LEU A 175 11.48 -0.95 11.00
C LEU A 175 10.32 -1.05 11.99
N ALA A 176 9.12 -1.36 11.50
CA ALA A 176 7.92 -1.56 12.31
C ALA A 176 8.08 -2.76 13.27
N ALA A 177 8.55 -3.90 12.78
CA ALA A 177 8.78 -5.08 13.61
C ALA A 177 9.82 -4.82 14.71
N PHE A 178 10.93 -4.17 14.38
CA PHE A 178 11.93 -3.77 15.38
C PHE A 178 11.36 -2.80 16.41
N GLY A 179 10.59 -1.80 15.96
CA GLY A 179 9.93 -0.84 16.87
C GLY A 179 8.95 -1.52 17.81
N LEU A 180 8.09 -2.39 17.29
CA LEU A 180 7.13 -3.16 18.07
C LEU A 180 7.84 -4.08 19.07
N PHE A 181 8.87 -4.81 18.65
CA PHE A 181 9.62 -5.71 19.52
C PHE A 181 10.18 -5.00 20.76
N HIS A 182 10.78 -3.81 20.58
CA HIS A 182 11.33 -3.05 21.71
C HIS A 182 10.24 -2.47 22.62
N ILE A 183 9.11 -2.04 22.07
CA ILE A 183 7.99 -1.51 22.88
C ILE A 183 7.41 -2.63 23.77
N PHE A 184 7.22 -3.83 23.22
CA PHE A 184 6.66 -4.96 23.96
C PHE A 184 7.60 -5.54 25.03
N GLN A 185 8.92 -5.34 24.93
CA GLN A 185 9.86 -5.74 25.98
C GLN A 185 9.90 -4.79 27.18
N LEU A 186 9.30 -3.61 27.08
CA LEU A 186 9.25 -2.62 28.17
C LEU A 186 8.09 -2.88 29.16
N PHE A 187 7.17 -3.78 28.83
CA PHE A 187 6.00 -4.16 29.63
C PHE A 187 6.08 -5.63 30.01
#